data_AF-A0A2W0ANP1-F1
#
_entry.id   AF-A0A2W0ANP1-F1
#
_cell.length_a   1.000
_cell.length_b   1.000
_cell.length_c   1.000
_cell.angle_alpha   90.00
_cell.angle_beta   90.00
_cell.angle_gamma   90.00
#
_symmetry.space_group_name_H-M   'P 1'
#
loop_
_entity.id
_entity.type
_entity.pdbx_description
1 polymer ?
#
loop_
_entity_poly.entity_id
_entity_poly.type
_entity_poly.pdbx_seq_one_letter_code
_entity_poly.pdbx_strand_id
1 'polypeptide(L)'
;MRIRTRTIAVTILALVAWISTLHAQMIDNTQAANTAGAGINKSLTDEIGTGRGDVLTPNSSIYIISRDPFRSIRRGRQLFQRKFTQAQGQGRNEGDGV
;
A
#
# COMPACT_ATOMS: atom_id res chain seq x y z
N MET A 1 22.10 -43.18 1.96
CA MET A 1 21.03 -42.38 1.30
C MET A 1 20.07 -41.68 2.29
N ARG A 2 19.72 -42.28 3.44
CA ARG A 2 18.80 -41.73 4.47
C ARG A 2 19.23 -40.44 5.21
N ILE A 3 20.54 -40.14 5.30
CA ILE A 3 21.05 -38.94 6.00
C ILE A 3 20.88 -37.69 5.14
N ARG A 4 21.09 -37.81 3.81
CA ARG A 4 20.91 -36.70 2.86
C ARG A 4 19.45 -36.26 2.74
N THR A 5 18.50 -37.18 2.86
CA THR A 5 17.07 -36.84 2.85
C THR A 5 16.63 -36.12 4.11
N ARG A 6 17.22 -36.43 5.27
CA ARG A 6 16.93 -35.72 6.54
C ARG A 6 17.48 -34.30 6.54
N THR A 7 18.69 -34.07 6.05
CA THR A 7 19.24 -32.72 5.94
C THR A 7 18.46 -31.86 4.96
N ILE A 8 18.04 -32.43 3.81
CA ILE A 8 17.17 -31.73 2.85
C ILE A 8 15.81 -31.38 3.48
N ALA A 9 15.21 -32.29 4.25
CA ALA A 9 13.93 -32.02 4.92
C ALA A 9 14.05 -30.90 5.97
N VAL A 10 15.14 -30.87 6.74
CA VAL A 10 15.40 -29.83 7.74
C VAL A 10 15.66 -28.47 7.09
N THR A 11 16.40 -28.42 5.98
CA THR A 11 16.65 -27.16 5.27
C THR A 11 15.39 -26.60 4.62
N ILE A 12 14.51 -27.44 4.06
CA ILE A 12 13.23 -27.00 3.51
C ILE A 12 12.32 -26.46 4.62
N LEU A 13 12.23 -27.15 5.76
CA LEU A 13 11.42 -26.69 6.90
C LEU A 13 11.92 -25.35 7.46
N ALA A 14 13.24 -25.18 7.55
CA ALA A 14 13.85 -23.91 7.94
C ALA A 14 13.53 -22.79 6.94
N LEU A 15 13.54 -23.05 5.64
CA LEU A 15 13.19 -22.05 4.62
C LEU A 15 11.72 -21.61 4.68
N VAL A 16 10.79 -22.54 4.93
CA VAL A 16 9.36 -22.24 5.06
C VAL A 16 9.07 -21.41 6.31
N ALA A 17 9.82 -21.62 7.39
CA ALA A 17 9.67 -20.85 8.63
C ALA A 17 10.12 -19.38 8.52
N TRP A 18 10.84 -19.01 7.46
CA TRP A 18 11.34 -17.65 7.22
C TRP A 18 10.41 -16.80 6.34
N ILE A 19 9.24 -17.33 5.96
CA ILE A 19 8.23 -16.54 5.24
C ILE A 19 7.51 -15.66 6.27
N SER A 20 8.20 -14.62 6.75
CA SER A 20 7.57 -13.53 7.46
C SER A 20 6.71 -12.73 6.48
N THR A 21 5.43 -12.59 6.81
CA THR A 21 4.50 -11.72 6.11
C THR A 21 4.87 -10.26 6.39
N LEU A 22 5.64 -9.66 5.49
CA LEU A 22 5.92 -8.23 5.51
C LEU A 22 4.63 -7.46 5.19
N HIS A 23 3.85 -7.15 6.22
CA HIS A 23 2.71 -6.23 6.13
C HIS A 23 3.23 -4.78 6.10
N ALA A 24 3.83 -4.38 4.97
CA ALA A 24 4.21 -2.98 4.72
C ALA A 24 2.99 -2.09 4.37
N GLN A 25 1.79 -2.68 4.38
CA GLN A 25 0.54 -2.02 4.05
C GLN A 25 -0.03 -1.28 5.26
N MET A 26 -0.50 -0.06 5.05
CA MET A 26 -1.13 0.73 6.09
C MET A 26 -2.56 0.25 6.30
N ILE A 27 -3.00 0.07 7.54
CA ILE A 27 -4.40 -0.27 7.83
C ILE A 27 -5.29 0.88 7.34
N ASP A 28 -6.34 0.56 6.59
CA ASP A 28 -7.37 1.54 6.22
C ASP A 28 -8.37 1.65 7.36
N ASN A 29 -8.32 2.75 8.11
CA ASN A 29 -9.17 2.98 9.28
C ASN A 29 -10.64 3.15 8.90
N THR A 30 -10.95 3.35 7.60
CA THR A 30 -12.34 3.33 7.10
C THR A 30 -12.92 1.92 6.98
N GLN A 31 -12.07 0.88 6.99
CA GLN A 31 -12.46 -0.52 6.87
C GLN A 31 -12.17 -1.34 8.14
N ALA A 32 -11.09 -1.02 8.85
CA ALA A 32 -10.72 -1.64 10.11
C ALA A 32 -10.19 -0.57 11.07
N ALA A 33 -11.06 -0.09 11.97
CA ALA A 33 -10.74 1.00 12.86
C ALA A 33 -9.57 0.66 13.81
N ASN A 34 -8.60 1.57 13.89
CA ASN A 34 -7.49 1.51 14.83
C ASN A 34 -7.68 2.57 15.92
N THR A 35 -7.68 2.17 17.19
CA THR A 35 -7.80 3.09 18.34
C THR A 35 -6.68 4.12 18.42
N ALA A 36 -5.51 3.84 17.85
CA ALA A 36 -4.40 4.78 17.77
C ALA A 36 -4.54 5.79 16.61
N GLY A 37 -5.54 5.64 15.73
CA GLY A 37 -5.66 6.46 14.51
C GLY A 37 -4.50 6.28 13.52
N ALA A 38 -3.66 5.26 13.72
CA ALA A 38 -2.53 4.97 12.84
C ALA A 38 -3.02 4.22 11.60
N GLY A 39 -2.82 4.79 10.41
CA GLY A 39 -3.30 4.20 9.17
C GLY A 39 -3.69 5.22 8.10
N ILE A 40 -4.46 4.75 7.12
CA ILE A 40 -5.15 5.59 6.14
C ILE A 40 -6.41 6.12 6.83
N ASN A 41 -6.47 7.43 7.04
CA ASN A 41 -7.56 8.08 7.76
C ASN A 41 -8.50 8.88 6.86
N LYS A 42 -8.17 9.01 5.57
CA LYS A 42 -9.00 9.75 4.62
C LYS A 42 -9.79 8.80 3.73
N SER A 43 -10.94 9.25 3.27
CA SER A 43 -11.66 8.57 2.19
C SER A 43 -10.82 8.56 0.91
N LEU A 44 -11.14 7.68 -0.05
CA LEU A 44 -10.41 7.63 -1.33
C LEU A 44 -10.49 8.98 -2.06
N THR A 45 -11.68 9.60 -2.07
CA THR A 45 -11.92 10.90 -2.70
C THR A 45 -11.10 12.00 -2.06
N ASP A 46 -10.99 12.02 -0.73
CA ASP A 46 -10.15 12.99 -0.01
C ASP A 46 -8.65 12.73 -0.22
N GLU A 47 -8.26 11.45 -0.32
CA GLU A 47 -6.91 11.04 -0.64
C GLU A 47 -6.55 11.32 -2.11
N ILE A 48 -7.51 11.47 -3.03
CA ILE A 48 -7.31 11.98 -4.39
C ILE A 48 -7.28 13.52 -4.40
N GLY A 49 -8.17 14.16 -3.63
CA GLY A 49 -8.31 15.61 -3.55
C GLY A 49 -8.64 16.22 -4.91
N THR A 50 -7.96 17.31 -5.27
CA THR A 50 -8.21 18.03 -6.54
C THR A 50 -7.52 17.41 -7.75
N GLY A 51 -7.03 16.16 -7.65
CA GLY A 51 -6.29 15.49 -8.73
C GLY A 51 -4.93 16.13 -9.01
N ARG A 52 -4.54 16.22 -10.30
CA ARG A 52 -3.23 16.75 -10.70
C ARG A 52 -3.02 18.21 -10.28
N GLY A 53 -4.01 19.06 -10.60
CA GLY A 53 -3.98 20.52 -10.40
C GLY A 53 -2.67 21.18 -10.85
N ASP A 54 -2.32 22.30 -10.20
CA ASP A 54 -1.06 23.02 -10.40
C ASP A 54 -0.38 23.36 -9.06
N VAL A 55 0.72 24.11 -9.11
CA VAL A 55 1.50 24.54 -7.93
C VAL A 55 0.73 25.51 -7.01
N LEU A 56 -0.35 26.14 -7.46
CA LEU A 56 -1.15 27.09 -6.68
C LEU A 56 -2.44 26.49 -6.13
N THR A 57 -2.92 25.39 -6.73
CA THR A 57 -4.16 24.69 -6.36
C THR A 57 -3.94 23.88 -5.08
N PRO A 58 -4.48 24.30 -3.91
CA PRO A 58 -4.25 23.59 -2.67
C PRO A 58 -4.73 22.13 -2.75
N ASN A 59 -4.00 21.22 -2.12
CA ASN A 59 -4.27 19.77 -2.10
C ASN A 59 -4.16 19.03 -3.46
N SER A 60 -3.73 19.69 -4.53
CA SER A 60 -3.36 19.03 -5.78
C SER A 60 -2.08 18.19 -5.63
N SER A 61 -1.87 17.20 -6.49
CA SER A 61 -0.63 16.42 -6.44
C SER A 61 0.60 17.27 -6.74
N ILE A 62 0.53 18.21 -7.69
CA ILE A 62 1.63 19.14 -7.98
C ILE A 62 1.90 20.07 -6.79
N TYR A 63 0.85 20.57 -6.13
CA TYR A 63 0.96 21.43 -4.95
C TYR A 63 1.67 20.73 -3.78
N ILE A 64 1.33 19.46 -3.51
CA ILE A 64 1.93 18.70 -2.41
C ILE A 64 3.35 18.25 -2.76
N ILE A 65 3.60 17.75 -3.99
CA ILE A 65 4.95 17.33 -4.40
C ILE A 65 5.95 18.48 -4.31
N SER A 66 5.54 19.69 -4.72
CA SER A 66 6.41 20.87 -4.70
C SER A 66 6.73 21.40 -3.30
N ARG A 67 5.92 21.10 -2.28
CA ARG A 67 6.06 21.66 -0.92
C ARG A 67 6.43 20.65 0.15
N ASP A 68 5.93 19.42 0.03
CA ASP A 68 6.13 18.35 1.00
C ASP A 68 6.24 16.98 0.29
N PRO A 69 7.44 16.66 -0.21
CA PRO A 69 7.70 15.38 -0.88
C PRO A 69 7.45 14.16 0.01
N PHE A 70 7.66 14.25 1.33
CA PHE A 70 7.40 13.13 2.23
C PHE A 70 5.91 12.81 2.31
N ARG A 71 5.07 13.85 2.41
CA ARG A 71 3.61 13.68 2.36
C ARG A 71 3.14 13.17 1.00
N SER A 72 3.74 13.62 -0.10
CA SER A 72 3.35 13.14 -1.45
C SER A 72 3.64 11.64 -1.61
N ILE A 73 4.79 11.16 -1.14
CA ILE A 73 5.15 9.74 -1.17
C ILE A 73 4.19 8.93 -0.30
N ARG A 74 3.91 9.37 0.94
CA ARG A 74 2.96 8.69 1.82
C ARG A 74 1.58 8.56 1.15
N ARG A 75 1.06 9.67 0.62
CA ARG A 75 -0.23 9.70 -0.09
C ARG A 75 -0.23 8.77 -1.31
N GLY A 76 0.84 8.78 -2.10
CA GLY A 76 1.01 7.90 -3.25
C GLY A 76 0.96 6.41 -2.88
N ARG A 77 1.62 6.00 -1.78
CA ARG A 77 1.52 4.61 -1.29
C ARG A 77 0.11 4.24 -0.86
N GLN A 78 -0.58 5.15 -0.18
CA GLN A 78 -1.97 4.93 0.26
C GLN A 78 -2.92 4.76 -0.93
N LEU A 79 -2.80 5.62 -1.95
CA LEU A 79 -3.57 5.50 -3.19
C LEU A 79 -3.25 4.20 -3.94
N PHE A 80 -1.98 3.83 -4.06
CA PHE A 80 -1.58 2.60 -4.75
C PHE A 80 -2.07 1.35 -4.02
N GLN A 81 -2.03 1.34 -2.69
CA GLN A 81 -2.55 0.24 -1.89
C GLN A 81 -4.06 0.03 -2.13
N ARG A 82 -4.81 1.12 -2.32
CA ARG A 82 -6.25 1.13 -2.57
C ARG A 82 -6.63 0.75 -4.00
N LYS A 83 -5.73 0.93 -4.97
CA LYS A 83 -5.94 0.61 -6.40
C LYS A 83 -6.26 -0.86 -6.68
N PHE A 84 -5.88 -1.76 -5.77
CA PHE A 84 -6.12 -3.21 -5.93
C PHE A 84 -7.19 -3.75 -4.98
N THR A 85 -7.81 -2.90 -4.19
CA THR A 85 -8.90 -3.28 -3.30
C THR A 85 -10.21 -3.19 -4.07
N GLN A 86 -10.71 -4.33 -4.58
CA GLN A 86 -11.97 -4.40 -5.35
C GLN A 86 -13.15 -3.70 -4.66
N ALA A 87 -13.22 -3.79 -3.33
CA ALA A 87 -14.24 -3.14 -2.51
C ALA A 87 -14.26 -1.60 -2.62
N GLN A 88 -13.20 -0.97 -3.14
CA GLN A 88 -13.09 0.47 -3.31
C GLN A 88 -13.32 0.93 -4.77
N GLY A 89 -13.86 0.06 -5.62
CA GLY A 89 -14.20 0.38 -7.01
C GLY A 89 -12.99 0.50 -7.95
N GLN A 90 -11.79 0.21 -7.45
CA GLN A 90 -10.57 0.08 -8.23
C GLN A 90 -10.22 -1.41 -8.28
N GLY A 91 -10.79 -2.09 -9.27
CA GLY A 91 -10.32 -3.42 -9.68
C GLY A 91 -9.10 -3.28 -10.58
N ARG A 92 -8.54 -4.40 -11.07
CA ARG A 92 -7.68 -4.36 -12.25
C ARG A 92 -8.50 -3.73 -13.38
N ASN A 93 -8.36 -2.44 -13.64
CA ASN A 93 -8.91 -1.85 -14.84
C ASN A 93 -8.12 -2.46 -16.00
N GLU A 94 -8.81 -3.04 -16.98
CA GLU A 94 -8.18 -3.43 -18.24
C GLU A 94 -7.54 -2.17 -18.85
N GLY A 95 -6.22 -2.19 -19.11
CA GLY A 95 -5.50 -1.05 -19.69
C GLY A 95 -4.91 -0.03 -18.70
N ASP A 96 -4.82 -0.35 -17.40
CA ASP A 96 -4.22 0.53 -16.39
C ASP A 96 -2.67 0.57 -16.47
N GLY A 97 -2.15 1.06 -17.60
CA GLY A 97 -0.71 1.13 -17.90
C GLY A 97 -0.31 1.06 -19.38
N VAL A 98 -1.26 1.19 -20.32
CA VAL A 98 -1.00 1.27 -21.78
C VAL A 98 -1.32 2.67 -22.27
#